data_AF-A0AAW1NQ80-F1
#
_entry.id   AF-A0AAW1NQ80-F1
#
_cell.length_a   1.000
_cell.length_b   1.000
_cell.length_c   1.000
_cell.angle_alpha   90.00
_cell.angle_beta   90.00
_cell.angle_gamma   90.00
#
_symmetry.space_group_name_H-M   'P 1'
#
loop_
_entity.id
_entity.type
_entity.pdbx_description
1 polymer ?
#
loop_
_entity_poly.entity_id
_entity_poly.type
_entity_poly.pdbx_seq_one_letter_code
_entity_poly.pdbx_strand_id
1 'polypeptide(L)'
;MTESTDLLAELEAQLRVQRSALAEVEEVLSDDPLEELEELRQELLDAVRVAEEAIRELQPQQEEDQAADEASQGTSSISEEESDTPAVGNGTSSQQDNLNEDAASVQGLGSALEQDARAVLQAVAAGPQTDTVHFADWESHTRGIGSALMARMGYVQGSGLGASGEGMSQPLQMQRLRTKAGLGTEDIKQASAGKKRKRSRKKAEAAREADNAHKDAELAHELATGDVGVFAFINGSLGQSSSLAAEARHRTLPCINAQAYQFCGSRPCVKGKQQKQDGGDRRALAYSQDAVTALRQKVTHYEQMGMRNARDAVIAKQVKVKLAKARQDLEQAESAHRAQHAVINNKDNQKKWLKF
;
A
#
# COMPACT_ATOMS: atom_id res chain seq x y z
N MET A 1 -29.96 31.44 33.91
CA MET A 1 -31.01 30.53 33.40
C MET A 1 -31.08 30.53 31.88
N THR A 2 -31.01 31.68 31.19
CA THR A 2 -31.11 31.75 29.71
C THR A 2 -29.95 31.08 28.97
N GLU A 3 -28.70 31.20 29.46
CA GLU A 3 -27.54 30.58 28.79
C GLU A 3 -27.59 29.04 28.83
N SER A 4 -28.17 28.46 29.89
CA SER A 4 -28.32 27.01 30.00
C SER A 4 -29.40 26.45 29.08
N THR A 5 -30.48 27.21 28.85
CA THR A 5 -31.55 26.81 27.94
C THR A 5 -31.14 26.92 26.47
N ASP A 6 -30.31 27.90 26.14
CA ASP A 6 -29.78 28.07 24.77
C ASP A 6 -28.80 26.94 24.41
N LEU A 7 -27.97 26.49 25.36
CA LEU A 7 -27.08 25.34 25.18
C LEU A 7 -27.84 24.02 25.02
N LEU A 8 -28.92 23.82 25.80
CA LEU A 8 -29.78 22.65 25.66
C LEU A 8 -30.45 22.59 24.28
N ALA A 9 -31.00 23.72 23.81
CA ALA A 9 -31.63 23.80 22.49
C ALA A 9 -30.63 23.51 21.34
N GLU A 10 -29.39 23.98 21.46
CA GLU A 10 -28.32 23.69 20.50
C GLU A 10 -27.95 22.20 20.52
N LEU A 11 -27.88 21.57 21.70
CA LEU A 11 -27.55 20.16 21.84
C LEU A 11 -28.66 19.24 21.30
N GLU A 12 -29.92 19.61 21.51
CA GLU A 12 -31.08 18.92 20.93
C GLU A 12 -31.12 19.04 19.41
N ALA A 13 -30.77 20.21 18.85
CA ALA A 13 -30.66 20.41 17.41
C ALA A 13 -29.53 19.54 16.82
N GLN A 14 -28.40 19.45 17.50
CA GLN A 14 -27.28 18.58 17.10
C GLN A 14 -27.67 17.09 17.15
N LEU A 15 -28.38 16.64 18.18
CA LEU A 15 -28.92 15.28 18.26
C LEU A 15 -29.88 14.95 17.13
N ARG A 16 -30.73 15.90 16.73
CA ARG A 16 -31.66 15.71 15.60
C ARG A 16 -30.92 15.48 14.29
N VAL A 17 -29.83 16.21 14.04
CA VAL A 17 -28.99 16.03 12.86
C VAL A 17 -28.27 14.68 12.90
N GLN A 18 -27.70 14.30 14.04
CA GLN A 18 -27.03 13.01 14.20
C GLN A 18 -27.98 11.83 14.01
N ARG A 19 -29.20 11.89 14.56
CA ARG A 19 -30.23 10.85 14.34
C ARG A 19 -30.68 10.74 12.88
N SER A 20 -30.74 11.85 12.15
CA SER A 20 -31.02 11.84 10.70
C SER A 20 -29.89 11.17 9.92
N ALA A 21 -28.63 11.49 10.24
CA ALA A 21 -27.47 10.86 9.62
C ALA A 21 -27.40 9.36 9.94
N LEU A 22 -27.78 8.95 11.16
CA LEU A 22 -27.87 7.54 11.54
C LEU A 22 -28.90 6.79 10.70
N ALA A 23 -30.09 7.37 10.51
CA ALA A 23 -31.14 6.77 9.69
C ALA A 23 -30.69 6.59 8.22
N GLU A 24 -29.96 7.56 7.67
CA GLU A 24 -29.37 7.44 6.32
C GLU A 24 -28.32 6.32 6.24
N VAL A 25 -27.46 6.18 7.26
CA VAL A 25 -26.46 5.10 7.33
C VAL A 25 -27.12 3.73 7.50
N GLU A 26 -28.19 3.62 8.30
CA GLU A 26 -28.95 2.36 8.45
C GLU A 26 -29.71 1.96 7.19
N GLU A 27 -30.21 2.92 6.41
CA GLU A 27 -30.81 2.65 5.09
C GLU A 27 -29.76 2.07 4.13
N VAL A 28 -28.57 2.68 4.05
CA VAL A 28 -27.49 2.20 3.18
C VAL A 28 -26.93 0.84 3.63
N LEU A 29 -26.83 0.61 4.94
CA LEU A 29 -26.37 -0.67 5.48
C LEU A 29 -27.38 -1.80 5.24
N SER A 30 -28.68 -1.48 5.09
CA SER A 30 -29.71 -2.47 4.74
C SER A 30 -29.60 -2.97 3.30
N ASP A 31 -29.03 -2.16 2.41
CA ASP A 31 -28.82 -2.50 1.00
C ASP A 31 -27.50 -3.26 0.77
N ASP A 32 -26.40 -2.88 1.43
CA ASP A 32 -25.08 -3.52 1.31
C ASP A 32 -24.33 -3.53 2.67
N PRO A 33 -24.09 -4.71 3.31
CA PRO A 33 -23.37 -4.80 4.58
C PRO A 33 -21.86 -4.67 4.36
N LEU A 34 -21.38 -3.43 4.33
CA LEU A 34 -19.95 -3.10 4.31
C LEU A 34 -19.44 -2.96 5.75
N GLU A 35 -18.42 -3.73 6.11
CA GLU A 35 -17.78 -3.75 7.44
C GLU A 35 -17.32 -2.35 7.90
N GLU A 36 -16.82 -1.53 6.98
CA GLU A 36 -16.44 -0.13 7.24
C GLU A 36 -17.63 0.79 7.60
N LEU A 37 -18.84 0.46 7.15
CA LEU A 37 -20.06 1.23 7.44
C LEU A 37 -20.65 0.84 8.80
N GLU A 38 -20.40 -0.38 9.27
CA GLU A 38 -20.77 -0.84 10.61
C GLU A 38 -19.96 -0.13 11.70
N GLU A 39 -18.67 0.12 11.45
CA GLU A 39 -17.81 0.92 12.35
C GLU A 39 -18.31 2.36 12.47
N LEU A 40 -18.65 3.01 11.34
CA LEU A 40 -19.24 4.35 11.34
C LEU A 40 -20.59 4.41 12.04
N ARG A 41 -21.43 3.37 11.89
CA ARG A 41 -22.71 3.26 12.61
C ARG A 41 -22.49 3.17 14.12
N GLN A 42 -21.50 2.40 14.56
CA GLN A 42 -21.15 2.27 15.99
C GLN A 42 -20.62 3.58 16.56
N GLU A 43 -19.74 4.28 15.84
CA GLU A 43 -19.22 5.59 16.24
C GLU A 43 -20.36 6.64 16.35
N LEU A 44 -21.31 6.62 15.42
CA LEU A 44 -22.45 7.54 15.44
C LEU A 44 -23.42 7.24 16.59
N LEU A 45 -23.66 5.96 16.89
CA LEU A 45 -24.45 5.52 18.05
C LEU A 45 -23.82 5.95 19.37
N ASP A 46 -22.49 5.85 19.49
CA ASP A 46 -21.76 6.30 20.67
C ASP A 46 -21.80 7.83 20.81
N ALA A 47 -21.69 8.57 19.71
CA ALA A 47 -21.84 10.04 19.72
C ALA A 47 -23.25 10.49 20.17
N VAL A 48 -24.30 9.83 19.70
CA VAL A 48 -25.69 10.09 20.14
C VAL A 48 -25.86 9.79 21.63
N ARG A 49 -25.31 8.68 22.13
CA ARG A 49 -25.36 8.33 23.56
C ARG A 49 -24.70 9.39 24.43
N VAL A 50 -23.50 9.85 24.05
CA VAL A 50 -22.76 10.89 24.79
C VAL A 50 -23.53 12.21 24.81
N ALA A 51 -24.16 12.60 23.70
CA ALA A 51 -24.97 13.81 23.64
C ALA A 51 -26.25 13.68 24.49
N GLU A 52 -26.92 12.53 24.51
CA GLU A 52 -28.06 12.27 25.39
C GLU A 52 -27.69 12.30 26.89
N GLU A 53 -26.52 11.76 27.25
CA GLU A 53 -25.99 11.83 28.60
C GLU A 53 -25.67 13.27 29.01
N ALA A 54 -25.10 14.08 28.10
CA ALA A 54 -24.85 15.50 28.34
C ALA A 54 -26.15 16.30 28.57
N ILE A 55 -27.25 15.98 27.86
CA ILE A 55 -28.56 16.59 28.13
C ILE A 55 -29.06 16.21 29.53
N ARG A 56 -28.91 14.93 29.91
CA ARG A 56 -29.34 14.44 31.23
C ARG A 56 -28.57 15.10 32.38
N GLU A 57 -27.26 15.35 32.18
CA GLU A 57 -26.42 16.08 33.15
C GLU A 57 -26.71 17.59 33.22
N LEU A 58 -27.30 18.17 32.18
CA LEU A 58 -27.72 19.58 32.12
C LEU A 58 -29.18 19.79 32.58
N GLN A 59 -29.94 18.71 32.77
CA GLN A 59 -31.29 18.73 33.34
C GLN A 59 -31.44 18.68 34.89
N PRO A 60 -30.42 18.76 35.77
CA PRO A 60 -30.63 18.64 37.22
C PRO A 60 -31.21 19.92 37.87
N GLN A 61 -31.69 20.90 37.09
CA GLN A 61 -32.27 22.15 37.61
C GLN A 61 -33.69 22.47 37.12
N GLN A 62 -34.39 21.55 36.46
CA GLN A 62 -35.79 21.79 36.05
C GLN A 62 -36.84 20.91 36.76
N GLU A 63 -36.43 19.88 37.51
CA GLU A 63 -37.37 19.00 38.21
C GLU A 63 -37.64 19.37 39.70
N GLU A 64 -36.92 20.31 40.31
CA GLU A 64 -37.25 20.76 41.68
C GLU A 64 -38.32 21.87 41.76
N ASP A 65 -38.66 22.54 40.65
CA ASP A 65 -39.65 23.63 40.63
C ASP A 65 -41.03 23.23 40.03
N GLN A 66 -41.25 21.97 39.66
CA GLN A 66 -42.53 21.49 39.07
C GLN A 66 -43.26 20.42 39.90
N ALA A 67 -42.87 20.21 41.17
CA ALA A 67 -43.51 19.24 42.07
C ALA A 67 -44.51 19.87 43.07
N ALA A 68 -44.99 21.10 42.83
CA ALA A 68 -45.88 21.83 43.77
C ALA A 68 -47.03 22.59 43.09
N ASP A 69 -47.72 22.00 42.11
CA ASP A 69 -49.10 22.32 41.65
C ASP A 69 -49.34 21.41 40.42
N GLU A 70 -50.33 20.54 40.28
CA GLU A 70 -51.64 20.47 40.89
C GLU A 70 -52.03 19.00 41.09
N ALA A 71 -52.46 18.70 42.31
CA ALA A 71 -53.37 17.61 42.57
C ALA A 71 -54.80 18.14 42.33
N SER A 72 -55.40 17.89 41.16
CA SER A 72 -56.86 17.85 41.05
C SER A 72 -57.33 17.32 39.70
N GLN A 73 -58.34 16.45 39.75
CA GLN A 73 -59.20 15.95 38.66
C GLN A 73 -58.55 14.85 37.80
N GLY A 74 -59.06 13.62 37.70
CA GLY A 74 -60.38 13.11 38.04
C GLY A 74 -60.85 12.16 36.93
N THR A 75 -60.65 10.86 37.15
CA THR A 75 -61.55 9.73 36.81
C THR A 75 -61.92 9.38 35.36
N SER A 76 -61.96 8.04 35.14
CA SER A 76 -62.72 7.24 34.15
C SER A 76 -62.10 7.11 32.74
N SER A 77 -62.05 5.95 32.05
CA SER A 77 -62.47 4.55 32.31
C SER A 77 -62.05 3.67 31.11
N ILE A 78 -61.75 2.37 31.37
CA ILE A 78 -62.12 1.13 30.60
C ILE A 78 -61.51 0.88 29.19
N SER A 79 -60.99 -0.29 28.72
CA SER A 79 -60.95 -1.74 29.09
C SER A 79 -59.63 -2.38 28.53
N GLU A 80 -58.96 -3.35 29.19
CA GLU A 80 -58.91 -4.83 28.94
C GLU A 80 -58.79 -5.25 27.45
N GLU A 81 -57.84 -6.08 26.98
CA GLU A 81 -57.52 -7.50 27.30
C GLU A 81 -56.02 -7.83 26.97
N GLU A 82 -55.20 -8.59 27.72
CA GLU A 82 -55.11 -10.04 28.09
C GLU A 82 -54.49 -11.01 27.04
N SER A 83 -53.72 -11.97 27.57
CA SER A 83 -53.05 -13.17 27.00
C SER A 83 -51.78 -12.99 26.13
N ASP A 84 -50.69 -13.76 26.25
CA ASP A 84 -50.36 -14.92 27.09
C ASP A 84 -48.82 -15.13 27.08
N THR A 85 -48.25 -15.66 28.16
CA THR A 85 -46.90 -16.27 28.22
C THR A 85 -47.06 -17.77 28.48
N PRO A 86 -46.16 -18.67 28.04
CA PRO A 86 -45.01 -19.09 28.88
C PRO A 86 -43.75 -19.44 28.03
N ALA A 87 -42.50 -19.25 28.47
CA ALA A 87 -41.72 -19.88 29.53
C ALA A 87 -41.41 -21.40 29.36
N VAL A 88 -40.11 -21.70 29.51
CA VAL A 88 -39.43 -22.95 29.96
C VAL A 88 -38.83 -23.90 28.90
N GLY A 89 -37.52 -24.18 29.05
CA GLY A 89 -36.88 -25.37 28.46
C GLY A 89 -35.34 -25.41 28.48
N ASN A 90 -34.73 -25.48 29.66
CA ASN A 90 -33.30 -25.74 29.88
C ASN A 90 -32.92 -27.20 29.51
N GLY A 91 -31.72 -27.46 28.97
CA GLY A 91 -31.29 -28.83 28.65
C GLY A 91 -29.88 -28.97 28.08
N THR A 92 -28.90 -29.05 28.97
CA THR A 92 -27.51 -29.51 28.75
C THR A 92 -27.44 -30.97 28.29
N SER A 93 -26.48 -31.33 27.42
CA SER A 93 -25.64 -32.53 27.59
C SER A 93 -24.53 -32.61 26.53
N SER A 94 -23.34 -32.94 27.02
CA SER A 94 -22.11 -33.29 26.31
C SER A 94 -22.21 -34.62 25.55
N GLN A 95 -21.39 -34.78 24.50
CA GLN A 95 -20.76 -36.07 24.15
C GLN A 95 -19.56 -35.88 23.20
N GLN A 96 -18.43 -36.43 23.64
CA GLN A 96 -17.24 -36.73 22.85
C GLN A 96 -17.55 -37.90 21.91
N ASP A 97 -16.94 -37.90 20.72
CA ASP A 97 -16.57 -39.14 20.03
C ASP A 97 -15.25 -38.95 19.27
N ASN A 98 -14.26 -39.74 19.69
CA ASN A 98 -13.04 -40.04 18.95
C ASN A 98 -13.35 -41.20 18.00
N LEU A 99 -13.03 -41.08 16.72
CA LEU A 99 -12.87 -42.23 15.83
C LEU A 99 -11.56 -42.09 15.04
N ASN A 100 -10.64 -42.99 15.37
CA ASN A 100 -9.40 -43.27 14.68
C ASN A 100 -9.64 -44.55 13.86
N GLU A 101 -9.59 -44.46 12.52
CA GLU A 101 -9.63 -45.64 11.65
C GLU A 101 -8.53 -45.50 10.59
N ASP A 102 -7.75 -46.57 10.47
CA ASP A 102 -6.52 -46.74 9.72
C ASP A 102 -6.64 -46.52 8.21
N ALA A 103 -5.70 -45.77 7.63
CA ALA A 103 -5.45 -45.80 6.19
C ALA A 103 -3.93 -45.85 5.91
N ALA A 104 -3.47 -47.09 5.75
CA ALA A 104 -2.36 -47.56 4.93
C ALA A 104 -1.24 -46.56 4.53
N SER A 105 -0.04 -46.90 4.99
CA SER A 105 1.26 -46.54 4.41
C SER A 105 1.25 -46.54 2.86
N VAL A 106 1.23 -45.34 2.27
CA VAL A 106 1.75 -45.09 0.92
C VAL A 106 3.04 -44.27 1.09
N GLN A 107 4.06 -44.91 1.67
CA GLN A 107 5.45 -44.50 1.48
C GLN A 107 5.81 -44.80 0.02
N GLY A 108 6.08 -43.77 -0.79
CA GLY A 108 6.73 -44.05 -2.07
C GLY A 108 6.77 -42.96 -3.13
N LEU A 109 5.96 -41.90 -3.07
CA LEU A 109 5.92 -40.92 -4.17
C LEU A 109 5.96 -39.44 -3.75
N GLY A 110 5.63 -39.11 -2.49
CA GLY A 110 5.75 -37.74 -1.98
C GLY A 110 7.15 -37.36 -1.50
N SER A 111 7.91 -38.34 -0.98
CA SER A 111 9.19 -38.08 -0.33
C SER A 111 10.31 -37.69 -1.30
N ALA A 112 10.31 -38.19 -2.54
CA ALA A 112 11.35 -37.86 -3.51
C ALA A 112 11.22 -36.39 -3.99
N LEU A 113 9.99 -35.93 -4.23
CA LEU A 113 9.74 -34.55 -4.65
C LEU A 113 9.93 -33.55 -3.49
N GLU A 114 9.57 -33.95 -2.26
CA GLU A 114 9.80 -33.14 -1.07
C GLU A 114 11.28 -33.09 -0.66
N GLN A 115 12.03 -34.18 -0.85
CA GLN A 115 13.48 -34.20 -0.66
C GLN A 115 14.19 -33.34 -1.71
N ASP A 116 13.77 -33.39 -2.98
CA ASP A 116 14.29 -32.51 -4.03
C ASP A 116 13.93 -31.04 -3.76
N ALA A 117 12.71 -30.74 -3.29
CA ALA A 117 12.30 -29.39 -2.92
C ALA A 117 13.08 -28.86 -1.70
N ARG A 118 13.27 -29.68 -0.66
CA ARG A 118 14.13 -29.35 0.49
C ARG A 118 15.58 -29.14 0.08
N ALA A 119 16.13 -29.98 -0.80
CA ALA A 119 17.47 -29.84 -1.32
C ALA A 119 17.63 -28.55 -2.15
N VAL A 120 16.63 -28.19 -2.96
CA VAL A 120 16.61 -26.93 -3.72
C VAL A 120 16.52 -25.71 -2.80
N LEU A 121 15.70 -25.75 -1.75
CA LEU A 121 15.58 -24.66 -0.76
C LEU A 121 16.85 -24.52 0.09
N GLN A 122 17.43 -25.63 0.53
CA GLN A 122 18.68 -25.66 1.27
C GLN A 122 19.85 -25.22 0.40
N ALA A 123 19.83 -25.56 -0.89
CA ALA A 123 20.72 -25.01 -1.89
C ALA A 123 20.55 -23.49 -1.93
N VAL A 124 19.35 -22.97 -2.19
CA VAL A 124 19.07 -21.51 -2.26
C VAL A 124 19.57 -20.78 -1.00
N ALA A 125 19.39 -21.36 0.19
CA ALA A 125 19.86 -20.80 1.46
C ALA A 125 21.38 -20.84 1.67
N ALA A 126 22.10 -21.81 1.08
CA ALA A 126 23.54 -22.01 1.28
C ALA A 126 24.46 -21.07 0.49
N GLY A 127 23.92 -20.09 -0.26
CA GLY A 127 24.72 -19.19 -1.10
C GLY A 127 25.41 -19.90 -2.29
N PRO A 128 26.27 -19.21 -3.06
CA PRO A 128 27.06 -19.83 -4.14
C PRO A 128 28.06 -20.84 -3.54
N GLN A 129 27.94 -22.11 -3.92
CA GLN A 129 28.93 -23.13 -3.57
C GLN A 129 30.21 -22.86 -4.37
N THR A 130 31.31 -22.56 -3.68
CA THR A 130 32.64 -22.31 -4.29
C THR A 130 33.42 -23.60 -4.56
N ASP A 131 32.94 -24.73 -4.06
CA ASP A 131 33.66 -26.01 -4.07
C ASP A 131 33.35 -26.85 -5.32
N THR A 132 32.45 -26.39 -6.19
CA THR A 132 32.19 -27.01 -7.49
C THR A 132 33.21 -26.52 -8.51
N VAL A 133 33.87 -27.45 -9.21
CA VAL A 133 34.75 -27.12 -10.35
C VAL A 133 33.91 -26.42 -11.41
N HIS A 134 33.98 -25.09 -11.48
CA HIS A 134 33.27 -24.30 -12.48
C HIS A 134 33.86 -24.59 -13.87
N PHE A 135 33.00 -25.02 -14.81
CA PHE A 135 33.45 -25.35 -16.17
C PHE A 135 33.60 -24.11 -17.06
N ALA A 136 32.91 -23.02 -16.71
CA ALA A 136 32.96 -21.77 -17.46
C ALA A 136 32.77 -20.55 -16.55
N ASP A 137 33.34 -19.41 -16.94
CA ASP A 137 33.35 -18.18 -16.13
C ASP A 137 31.96 -17.69 -15.72
N TRP A 138 30.92 -17.97 -16.50
CA TRP A 138 29.54 -17.58 -16.19
C TRP A 138 28.95 -18.37 -15.01
N GLU A 139 29.47 -19.57 -14.74
CA GLU A 139 29.00 -20.43 -13.65
C GLU A 139 29.43 -19.93 -12.28
N SER A 140 30.44 -19.05 -12.20
CA SER A 140 30.78 -18.35 -10.95
C SER A 140 29.63 -17.49 -10.40
N HIS A 141 28.68 -17.10 -11.27
CA HIS A 141 27.51 -16.32 -10.91
C HIS A 141 26.23 -17.18 -10.85
N THR A 142 26.36 -18.50 -10.96
CA THR A 142 25.25 -19.47 -10.89
C THR A 142 25.61 -20.58 -9.90
N ARG A 143 24.67 -21.43 -9.53
CA ARG A 143 24.89 -22.52 -8.56
C ARG A 143 25.61 -23.76 -9.14
N GLY A 144 26.30 -23.62 -10.27
CA GLY A 144 26.97 -24.74 -10.96
C GLY A 144 26.03 -25.87 -11.43
N ILE A 145 24.72 -25.62 -11.55
CA ILE A 145 23.74 -26.67 -11.93
C ILE A 145 23.98 -27.15 -13.36
N GLY A 146 24.34 -26.24 -14.26
CA GLY A 146 24.65 -26.57 -15.66
C GLY A 146 25.87 -27.47 -15.77
N SER A 147 26.97 -27.12 -15.11
CA SER A 147 28.16 -27.97 -15.03
C SER A 147 27.88 -29.31 -14.39
N ALA A 148 27.21 -29.33 -13.24
CA ALA A 148 26.87 -30.59 -12.57
C ALA A 148 26.07 -31.53 -13.49
N LEU A 149 25.11 -31.00 -14.26
CA LEU A 149 24.35 -31.79 -15.21
C LEU A 149 25.22 -32.30 -16.37
N MET A 150 26.07 -31.44 -16.95
CA MET A 150 26.96 -31.82 -18.05
C MET A 150 27.95 -32.92 -17.64
N ALA A 151 28.54 -32.82 -16.44
CA ALA A 151 29.43 -33.85 -15.91
C ALA A 151 28.72 -35.20 -15.75
N ARG A 152 27.47 -35.19 -15.24
CA ARG A 152 26.65 -36.41 -15.12
C ARG A 152 26.30 -37.02 -16.47
N MET A 153 26.23 -36.22 -17.53
CA MET A 153 26.01 -36.66 -18.90
C MET A 153 27.30 -37.13 -19.60
N GLY A 154 28.45 -37.14 -18.90
CA GLY A 154 29.73 -37.60 -19.43
C GLY A 154 30.55 -36.51 -20.15
N TYR A 155 30.20 -35.23 -19.98
CA TYR A 155 31.01 -34.14 -20.51
C TYR A 155 32.35 -34.04 -19.77
N VAL A 156 33.44 -33.89 -20.52
CA VAL A 156 34.79 -33.71 -19.99
C VAL A 156 35.19 -32.24 -20.16
N GLN A 157 35.66 -31.61 -19.08
CA GLN A 157 36.06 -30.21 -19.12
C GLN A 157 37.13 -29.96 -20.20
N GLY A 158 36.89 -28.98 -21.06
CA GLY A 158 37.80 -28.62 -22.15
C GLY A 158 37.60 -29.40 -23.45
N SER A 159 36.79 -30.46 -23.45
CA SER A 159 36.40 -31.14 -24.69
C SER A 159 35.27 -30.40 -25.41
N GLY A 160 35.21 -30.58 -26.73
CA GLY A 160 34.01 -30.22 -27.49
C GLY A 160 32.83 -31.12 -27.15
N LEU A 161 31.62 -30.64 -27.45
CA LEU A 161 30.41 -31.47 -27.41
C LEU A 161 30.24 -32.22 -28.74
N GLY A 162 29.55 -33.37 -28.74
CA GLY A 162 29.31 -34.19 -29.94
C GLY A 162 29.88 -35.60 -29.81
N ALA A 163 29.54 -36.50 -30.72
CA ALA A 163 29.88 -37.93 -30.63
C ALA A 163 31.38 -38.21 -30.51
N SER A 164 32.20 -37.42 -31.22
CA SER A 164 33.67 -37.48 -31.17
C SER A 164 34.28 -36.24 -30.48
N GLY A 165 33.47 -35.41 -29.81
CA GLY A 165 33.92 -34.14 -29.22
C GLY A 165 34.28 -33.04 -30.23
N GLU A 166 33.65 -33.03 -31.41
CA GLU A 166 33.95 -32.12 -32.53
C GLU A 166 33.46 -30.67 -32.32
N GLY A 167 32.58 -30.46 -31.33
CA GLY A 167 32.02 -29.15 -31.04
C GLY A 167 33.05 -28.15 -30.53
N MET A 168 32.79 -26.87 -30.75
CA MET A 168 33.65 -25.82 -30.22
C MET A 168 33.51 -25.72 -28.69
N SER A 169 34.63 -25.86 -27.97
CA SER A 169 34.69 -25.66 -26.51
C SER A 169 34.66 -24.18 -26.12
N GLN A 170 35.20 -23.30 -26.98
CA GLN A 170 35.19 -21.86 -26.75
C GLN A 170 33.94 -21.21 -27.36
N PRO A 171 33.23 -20.35 -26.61
CA PRO A 171 32.07 -19.64 -27.15
C PRO A 171 32.46 -18.72 -28.30
N LEU A 172 31.56 -18.60 -29.29
CA LEU A 172 31.73 -17.68 -30.41
C LEU A 172 31.70 -16.22 -29.93
N GLN A 173 32.76 -15.48 -30.22
CA GLN A 173 32.82 -14.05 -29.94
C GLN A 173 32.06 -13.27 -31.02
N MET A 174 31.05 -12.50 -30.62
CA MET A 174 30.28 -11.64 -31.53
C MET A 174 30.66 -10.17 -31.35
N GLN A 175 31.06 -9.51 -32.44
CA GLN A 175 31.25 -8.06 -32.45
C GLN A 175 29.91 -7.36 -32.67
N ARG A 176 29.42 -6.66 -31.64
CA ARG A 176 28.19 -5.87 -31.75
C ARG A 176 28.48 -4.51 -32.38
N LEU A 177 27.98 -4.30 -33.59
CA LEU A 177 28.02 -2.99 -34.24
C LEU A 177 27.11 -1.98 -33.52
N ARG A 178 27.47 -0.70 -33.59
CA ARG A 178 26.62 0.38 -33.10
C ARG A 178 25.34 0.46 -33.93
N THR A 179 24.23 0.83 -33.32
CA THR A 179 22.95 1.03 -34.03
C THR A 179 23.13 1.99 -35.20
N LYS A 180 22.66 1.60 -36.39
CA LYS A 180 22.79 2.34 -37.67
C LYS A 180 24.22 2.42 -38.26
N ALA A 181 25.18 1.64 -37.78
CA ALA A 181 26.48 1.51 -38.43
C ALA A 181 26.38 0.60 -39.67
N GLY A 182 27.07 0.98 -40.75
CA GLY A 182 27.18 0.15 -41.96
C GLY A 182 28.18 -1.00 -41.76
N LEU A 183 28.06 -2.04 -42.59
CA LEU A 183 29.07 -3.10 -42.65
C LEU A 183 30.41 -2.49 -43.11
N GLY A 184 31.52 -2.82 -42.42
CA GLY A 184 32.85 -2.28 -42.74
C GLY A 184 33.23 -0.98 -42.02
N THR A 185 32.38 -0.42 -41.16
CA THR A 185 32.84 0.63 -40.24
C THR A 185 33.66 -0.03 -39.13
N GLU A 186 34.99 0.06 -39.23
CA GLU A 186 35.90 -0.31 -38.16
C GLU A 186 35.53 0.46 -36.89
N ASP A 187 35.46 -0.22 -35.74
CA ASP A 187 35.23 0.43 -34.45
C ASP A 187 36.40 1.38 -34.17
N ILE A 188 36.31 2.64 -34.62
CA ILE A 188 37.25 3.69 -34.26
C ILE A 188 37.28 3.72 -32.74
N LYS A 189 38.41 3.28 -32.18
CA LYS A 189 38.62 3.04 -30.75
C LYS A 189 37.92 4.13 -29.94
N GLN A 190 36.99 3.68 -29.09
CA GLN A 190 36.10 4.49 -28.24
C GLN A 190 36.85 5.33 -27.18
N ALA A 191 37.82 6.17 -27.55
CA ALA A 191 38.47 7.08 -26.61
C ALA A 191 37.47 8.14 -26.08
N SER A 192 36.48 8.52 -26.87
CA SER A 192 35.47 9.54 -26.51
C SER A 192 34.15 8.96 -25.97
N ALA A 193 33.76 7.75 -26.37
CA ALA A 193 32.53 7.10 -25.89
C ALA A 193 32.70 6.47 -24.48
N GLY A 194 33.90 5.99 -24.13
CA GLY A 194 34.19 5.47 -22.78
C GLY A 194 34.00 6.52 -21.68
N LYS A 195 34.36 7.79 -21.94
CA LYS A 195 34.23 8.89 -20.97
C LYS A 195 32.77 9.29 -20.73
N LYS A 196 31.92 9.28 -21.78
CA LYS A 196 30.47 9.51 -21.66
C LYS A 196 29.77 8.35 -20.94
N ARG A 197 30.11 7.09 -21.23
CA ARG A 197 29.56 5.90 -20.56
C ARG A 197 29.98 5.78 -19.09
N LYS A 198 31.23 6.16 -18.74
CA LYS A 198 31.68 6.22 -17.33
C LYS A 198 30.91 7.28 -16.54
N ARG A 199 30.64 8.45 -17.12
CA ARG A 199 29.82 9.50 -16.48
C ARG A 199 28.36 9.06 -16.29
N SER A 200 27.75 8.40 -17.27
CA SER A 200 26.37 7.90 -17.14
C SER A 200 26.26 6.77 -16.11
N ARG A 201 27.25 5.86 -16.05
CA ARG A 201 27.29 4.79 -15.04
C ARG A 201 27.47 5.35 -13.62
N LYS A 202 28.40 6.30 -13.42
CA LYS A 202 28.59 6.97 -12.12
C LYS A 202 27.34 7.75 -11.67
N LYS A 203 26.60 8.35 -12.61
CA LYS A 203 25.32 9.03 -12.31
C LYS A 203 24.21 8.03 -11.94
N ALA A 204 24.13 6.89 -12.62
CA ALA A 204 23.14 5.85 -12.32
C ALA A 204 23.44 5.15 -10.99
N GLU A 205 24.72 4.94 -10.68
CA GLU A 205 25.18 4.39 -9.40
C GLU A 205 24.86 5.34 -8.24
N ALA A 206 25.18 6.63 -8.38
CA ALA A 206 24.79 7.63 -7.37
C ALA A 206 23.26 7.76 -7.21
N ALA A 207 22.48 7.56 -8.27
CA ALA A 207 21.02 7.56 -8.18
C ALA A 207 20.48 6.32 -7.47
N ARG A 208 21.09 5.15 -7.68
CA ARG A 208 20.74 3.91 -6.95
C ARG A 208 21.14 3.98 -5.49
N GLU A 209 22.29 4.59 -5.19
CA GLU A 209 22.74 4.76 -3.80
C GLU A 209 21.86 5.76 -3.05
N ALA A 210 21.38 6.82 -3.69
CA ALA A 210 20.39 7.71 -3.11
C ALA A 210 19.02 7.04 -2.87
N ASP A 211 18.57 6.19 -3.80
CA ASP A 211 17.33 5.42 -3.67
C ASP A 211 17.42 4.37 -2.56
N ASN A 212 18.57 3.70 -2.43
CA ASN A 212 18.83 2.77 -1.33
C ASN A 212 18.91 3.52 0.02
N ALA A 213 19.60 4.66 0.07
CA ALA A 213 19.66 5.47 1.30
C ALA A 213 18.28 5.97 1.75
N HIS A 214 17.37 6.27 0.80
CA HIS A 214 15.99 6.61 1.13
C HIS A 214 15.26 5.41 1.75
N LYS A 215 15.40 4.23 1.15
CA LYS A 215 14.80 2.98 1.67
C LYS A 215 15.37 2.60 3.04
N ASP A 216 16.67 2.78 3.25
CA ASP A 216 17.33 2.49 4.52
C ASP A 216 16.87 3.48 5.61
N ALA A 217 16.67 4.75 5.26
CA ALA A 217 16.12 5.76 6.18
C ALA A 217 14.65 5.52 6.51
N GLU A 218 13.85 5.08 5.54
CA GLU A 218 12.46 4.68 5.70
C GLU A 218 12.36 3.45 6.62
N LEU A 219 13.17 2.42 6.38
CA LEU A 219 13.25 1.24 7.24
C LEU A 219 13.71 1.59 8.66
N ALA A 220 14.67 2.51 8.81
CA ALA A 220 15.10 2.99 10.13
C ALA A 220 13.98 3.75 10.87
N HIS A 221 13.15 4.51 10.14
CA HIS A 221 11.98 5.18 10.70
C HIS A 221 10.89 4.16 11.09
N GLU A 222 10.60 3.17 10.25
CA GLU A 222 9.67 2.08 10.56
C GLU A 222 10.11 1.32 11.83
N LEU A 223 11.41 1.02 11.97
CA LEU A 223 11.96 0.36 13.17
C LEU A 223 11.92 1.25 14.42
N ALA A 224 12.10 2.57 14.29
CA ALA A 224 12.07 3.51 15.41
C ALA A 224 10.65 3.83 15.89
N THR A 225 9.70 3.89 14.96
CA THR A 225 8.29 4.24 15.24
C THR A 225 7.44 3.00 15.52
N GLY A 226 7.91 1.81 15.11
CA GLY A 226 7.16 0.55 15.22
C GLY A 226 6.00 0.43 14.24
N ASP A 227 5.89 1.36 13.29
CA ASP A 227 4.81 1.41 12.30
C ASP A 227 5.10 0.38 11.20
N VAL A 228 4.20 -0.59 11.02
CA VAL A 228 4.44 -1.73 10.12
C VAL A 228 4.19 -1.29 8.68
N GLY A 229 5.26 -1.08 7.91
CA GLY A 229 5.15 -0.75 6.49
C GLY A 229 4.31 -1.76 5.71
N VAL A 230 3.54 -1.30 4.72
CA VAL A 230 2.61 -2.12 3.92
C VAL A 230 3.27 -3.39 3.35
N PHE A 231 4.55 -3.32 2.97
CA PHE A 231 5.30 -4.48 2.48
C PHE A 231 5.83 -5.38 3.60
N ALA A 232 6.15 -4.84 4.77
CA ALA A 232 6.44 -5.64 5.97
C ALA A 232 5.19 -6.41 6.41
N PHE A 233 4.01 -5.79 6.30
CA PHE A 233 2.72 -6.44 6.49
C PHE A 233 2.48 -7.55 5.45
N ILE A 234 2.65 -7.29 4.16
CA ILE A 234 2.49 -8.32 3.11
C ILE A 234 3.48 -9.48 3.32
N ASN A 235 4.74 -9.18 3.63
CA ASN A 235 5.75 -10.21 3.90
C ASN A 235 5.46 -10.97 5.20
N GLY A 236 4.87 -10.29 6.20
CA GLY A 236 4.41 -10.89 7.44
C GLY A 236 3.22 -11.81 7.21
N SER A 237 2.17 -11.33 6.54
CA SER A 237 0.92 -12.04 6.29
C SER A 237 1.10 -13.22 5.32
N LEU A 238 2.01 -13.11 4.35
CA LEU A 238 2.34 -14.23 3.45
C LEU A 238 3.31 -15.24 4.10
N GLY A 239 4.18 -14.80 5.02
CA GLY A 239 5.14 -15.65 5.74
C GLY A 239 4.57 -16.41 6.95
N GLN A 240 3.46 -15.92 7.53
CA GLN A 240 2.78 -16.53 8.68
C GLN A 240 2.06 -17.85 8.38
N SER A 241 1.89 -18.22 7.10
CA SER A 241 1.33 -19.52 6.70
C SER A 241 2.26 -20.72 6.96
N SER A 242 3.52 -20.46 7.35
CA SER A 242 4.46 -21.50 7.76
C SER A 242 4.70 -21.42 9.26
N SER A 243 4.10 -22.34 10.02
CA SER A 243 4.18 -22.47 11.49
C SER A 243 5.60 -22.75 12.03
N LEU A 244 6.63 -22.65 11.20
CA LEU A 244 8.04 -22.87 11.54
C LEU A 244 8.88 -21.59 11.56
N ALA A 245 8.33 -20.45 11.09
CA ALA A 245 9.02 -19.16 11.13
C ALA A 245 8.87 -18.41 12.48
N ALA A 246 7.91 -18.83 13.33
CA ALA A 246 7.66 -18.24 14.64
C ALA A 246 8.78 -18.54 15.67
N GLU A 247 9.41 -19.71 15.56
CA GLU A 247 10.49 -20.16 16.47
C GLU A 247 11.80 -19.37 16.31
N ALA A 248 12.00 -18.71 15.16
CA ALA A 248 13.25 -18.01 14.83
C ALA A 248 13.38 -16.62 15.49
N ARG A 249 12.32 -16.11 16.14
CA ARG A 249 12.30 -14.75 16.72
C ARG A 249 12.50 -14.70 18.24
N HIS A 250 12.69 -15.84 18.91
CA HIS A 250 12.94 -15.91 20.35
C HIS A 250 14.43 -15.99 20.74
N ARG A 251 15.34 -15.46 19.92
CA ARG A 251 16.71 -15.19 20.36
C ARG A 251 17.09 -13.72 20.16
N THR A 252 17.22 -13.09 21.32
CA THR A 252 18.11 -11.97 21.66
C THR A 252 17.78 -10.61 21.07
N LEU A 253 17.15 -9.76 21.89
CA LEU A 253 17.74 -8.46 22.25
C LEU A 253 17.48 -8.18 23.75
N PRO A 254 18.53 -7.99 24.57
CA PRO A 254 18.39 -7.44 25.91
C PRO A 254 18.19 -5.93 25.81
N CYS A 255 17.26 -5.39 26.61
CA CYS A 255 17.19 -3.97 26.89
C CYS A 255 18.42 -3.55 27.69
N ILE A 256 19.19 -2.55 27.22
CA ILE A 256 20.10 -1.80 28.07
C ILE A 256 19.98 -0.31 27.73
N ASN A 257 19.76 0.44 28.80
CA ASN A 257 19.65 1.87 28.94
C ASN A 257 20.90 2.66 28.47
N ALA A 258 20.63 3.89 28.05
CA ALA A 258 21.36 5.13 28.39
C ALA A 258 22.76 5.46 27.78
N GLN A 259 22.83 6.73 27.39
CA GLN A 259 23.98 7.66 27.33
C GLN A 259 24.84 7.73 26.04
N ALA A 260 24.74 8.94 25.47
CA ALA A 260 25.84 9.78 25.02
C ALA A 260 26.73 9.28 23.87
N TYR A 261 26.54 9.90 22.70
CA TYR A 261 27.66 10.50 21.96
C TYR A 261 27.19 11.70 21.14
N GLN A 262 27.46 12.87 21.71
CA GLN A 262 27.59 14.11 20.98
C GLN A 262 28.99 14.12 20.36
N PHE A 263 29.10 13.97 19.04
CA PHE A 263 30.28 14.46 18.31
C PHE A 263 29.97 14.82 16.85
N CYS A 264 29.91 16.14 16.65
CA CYS A 264 30.39 16.94 15.53
C CYS A 264 30.57 16.28 14.14
N GLY A 265 29.77 16.77 13.19
CA GLY A 265 30.07 16.76 11.77
C GLY A 265 29.72 18.10 11.13
N SER A 266 30.39 19.18 11.55
CA SER A 266 30.32 20.49 10.89
C SER A 266 30.62 20.36 9.39
N ARG A 267 29.66 20.76 8.55
CA ARG A 267 29.96 21.32 7.22
C ARG A 267 29.20 22.63 7.00
N PRO A 268 29.85 23.58 6.31
CA PRO A 268 29.59 25.00 6.49
C PRO A 268 28.33 25.43 5.76
N CYS A 269 27.58 26.34 6.38
CA CYS A 269 26.58 27.16 5.73
C CYS A 269 27.22 27.94 4.58
N VAL A 270 27.11 27.41 3.36
CA VAL A 270 27.35 28.18 2.15
C VAL A 270 26.22 29.21 2.10
N LYS A 271 26.57 30.48 2.34
CA LYS A 271 25.73 31.63 1.99
C LYS A 271 25.58 31.64 0.47
N GLY A 272 24.63 30.84 -0.02
CA GLY A 272 24.14 30.93 -1.39
C GLY A 272 23.43 32.26 -1.53
N LYS A 273 23.98 33.13 -2.37
CA LYS A 273 23.24 34.26 -2.94
C LYS A 273 21.86 33.74 -3.36
N GLN A 274 20.80 34.42 -2.93
CA GLN A 274 19.42 34.13 -3.32
C GLN A 274 19.34 33.99 -4.84
N GLN A 275 19.42 32.76 -5.35
CA GLN A 275 19.10 32.46 -6.73
C GLN A 275 17.59 32.55 -6.81
N LYS A 276 17.11 33.48 -7.64
CA LYS A 276 15.70 33.70 -7.97
C LYS A 276 14.92 32.39 -8.01
N GLN A 277 13.93 32.27 -7.14
CA GLN A 277 12.95 31.17 -7.08
C GLN A 277 12.05 31.08 -8.33
N ASP A 278 12.25 31.94 -9.33
CA ASP A 278 11.44 32.04 -10.56
C ASP A 278 11.41 30.73 -11.39
N GLY A 279 12.41 29.86 -11.27
CA GLY A 279 12.46 28.59 -11.99
C GLY A 279 11.59 27.47 -11.40
N GLY A 280 11.25 27.55 -10.10
CA GLY A 280 10.46 26.53 -9.41
C GLY A 280 8.99 26.58 -9.81
N ASP A 281 8.40 27.78 -9.80
CA ASP A 281 6.99 28.02 -10.09
C ASP A 281 6.61 27.56 -11.52
N ARG A 282 7.44 27.86 -12.54
CA ARG A 282 7.19 27.44 -13.92
C ARG A 282 7.36 25.93 -14.13
N ARG A 283 8.26 25.29 -13.39
CA ARG A 283 8.43 23.83 -13.43
C ARG A 283 7.24 23.12 -12.77
N ALA A 284 6.72 23.67 -11.67
CA ALA A 284 5.50 23.17 -11.04
C ALA A 284 4.28 23.29 -11.98
N LEU A 285 4.18 24.40 -12.73
CA LEU A 285 3.14 24.58 -13.75
C LEU A 285 3.24 23.55 -14.89
N ALA A 286 4.45 23.22 -15.34
CA ALA A 286 4.64 22.18 -16.35
C ALA A 286 4.18 20.80 -15.83
N TYR A 287 4.45 20.48 -14.55
CA TYR A 287 4.00 19.24 -13.94
C TYR A 287 2.48 19.15 -13.81
N SER A 288 1.81 20.24 -13.40
CA SER A 288 0.34 20.27 -13.34
C SER A 288 -0.30 20.21 -14.73
N GLN A 289 0.35 20.78 -15.75
CA GLN A 289 -0.07 20.64 -17.14
C GLN A 289 0.02 19.18 -17.63
N ASP A 290 1.12 18.47 -17.32
CA ASP A 290 1.26 17.04 -17.63
C ASP A 290 0.16 16.21 -16.94
N ALA A 291 -0.15 16.50 -15.67
CA ALA A 291 -1.23 15.86 -14.93
C ALA A 291 -2.61 16.05 -15.62
N VAL A 292 -2.93 17.26 -16.07
CA VAL A 292 -4.15 17.54 -16.86
C VAL A 292 -4.18 16.73 -18.15
N THR A 293 -3.05 16.63 -18.86
CA THR A 293 -3.01 15.84 -20.11
C THR A 293 -3.21 14.34 -19.86
N ALA A 294 -2.66 13.81 -18.75
CA ALA A 294 -2.85 12.42 -18.37
C ALA A 294 -4.33 12.13 -18.02
N LEU A 295 -5.00 13.03 -17.31
CA LEU A 295 -6.43 12.91 -17.00
C LEU A 295 -7.31 12.99 -18.25
N ARG A 296 -6.98 13.89 -19.20
CA ARG A 296 -7.66 13.94 -20.51
C ARG A 296 -7.54 12.62 -21.27
N GLN A 297 -6.37 11.99 -21.27
CA GLN A 297 -6.18 10.66 -21.86
C GLN A 297 -7.00 9.58 -21.14
N LYS A 298 -7.13 9.65 -19.80
CA LYS A 298 -8.01 8.73 -19.06
C LYS A 298 -9.49 8.91 -19.43
N VAL A 299 -9.96 10.15 -19.58
CA VAL A 299 -11.34 10.41 -20.00
C VAL A 299 -11.62 9.83 -21.39
N THR A 300 -10.75 10.09 -22.37
CA THR A 300 -10.92 9.52 -23.72
C THR A 300 -10.84 7.99 -23.71
N HIS A 301 -9.99 7.41 -22.86
CA HIS A 301 -9.90 5.97 -22.69
C HIS A 301 -11.21 5.38 -22.15
N TYR A 302 -11.81 5.96 -21.12
CA TYR A 302 -13.09 5.51 -20.58
C TYR A 302 -14.25 5.75 -21.54
N GLU A 303 -14.24 6.84 -22.31
CA GLU A 303 -15.23 7.08 -23.37
C GLU A 303 -15.17 5.99 -24.44
N GLN A 304 -13.98 5.65 -24.93
CA GLN A 304 -13.80 4.54 -25.88
C GLN A 304 -14.22 3.19 -25.28
N MET A 305 -13.92 2.96 -24.00
CA MET A 305 -14.33 1.75 -23.28
C MET A 305 -15.86 1.66 -23.20
N GLY A 306 -16.54 2.80 -22.97
CA GLY A 306 -18.00 2.88 -22.96
C GLY A 306 -18.61 2.58 -24.33
N MET A 307 -17.98 3.05 -25.41
CA MET A 307 -18.42 2.74 -26.78
C MET A 307 -18.27 1.25 -27.11
N ARG A 308 -17.16 0.61 -26.70
CA ARG A 308 -16.90 -0.82 -26.95
C ARG A 308 -17.81 -1.72 -26.13
N ASN A 309 -18.01 -1.38 -24.86
CA ASN A 309 -18.76 -2.19 -23.90
C ASN A 309 -20.22 -1.73 -23.75
N ALA A 310 -20.78 -1.02 -24.73
CA ALA A 310 -22.12 -0.44 -24.66
C ALA A 310 -23.25 -1.49 -24.48
N ARG A 311 -23.01 -2.73 -24.90
CA ARG A 311 -23.98 -3.83 -24.82
C ARG A 311 -23.95 -4.58 -23.49
N ASP A 312 -22.88 -4.46 -22.72
CA ASP A 312 -22.75 -5.11 -21.43
C ASP A 312 -23.21 -4.14 -20.32
N ALA A 313 -24.34 -4.45 -19.69
CA ALA A 313 -24.98 -3.56 -18.73
C ALA A 313 -24.15 -3.33 -17.46
N VAL A 314 -23.42 -4.35 -16.98
CA VAL A 314 -22.62 -4.26 -15.75
C VAL A 314 -21.39 -3.40 -16.02
N ILE A 315 -20.69 -3.70 -17.11
CA ILE A 315 -19.49 -2.95 -17.50
C ILE A 315 -19.86 -1.50 -17.87
N ALA A 316 -20.96 -1.28 -18.58
CA ALA A 316 -21.42 0.06 -18.93
C ALA A 316 -21.72 0.93 -17.69
N LYS A 317 -22.32 0.35 -16.63
CA LYS A 317 -22.54 1.06 -15.35
C LYS A 317 -21.19 1.43 -14.70
N GLN A 318 -20.27 0.49 -14.61
CA GLN A 318 -18.94 0.74 -14.02
C GLN A 318 -18.14 1.79 -14.80
N VAL A 319 -18.18 1.74 -16.14
CA VAL A 319 -17.50 2.72 -16.99
C VAL A 319 -18.09 4.12 -16.81
N LYS A 320 -19.42 4.24 -16.68
CA LYS A 320 -20.07 5.54 -16.41
C LYS A 320 -19.58 6.15 -15.08
N VAL A 321 -19.48 5.34 -14.02
CA VAL A 321 -18.96 5.80 -12.72
C VAL A 321 -17.51 6.25 -12.83
N LYS A 322 -16.65 5.43 -13.46
CA LYS A 322 -15.22 5.76 -13.66
C LYS A 322 -15.04 7.01 -14.53
N LEU A 323 -15.87 7.18 -15.55
CA LEU A 323 -15.86 8.32 -16.45
C LEU A 323 -16.31 9.59 -15.71
N ALA A 324 -17.35 9.52 -14.86
CA ALA A 324 -17.76 10.63 -14.02
C ALA A 324 -16.64 11.07 -13.07
N LYS A 325 -16.01 10.12 -12.37
CA LYS A 325 -14.85 10.39 -11.50
C LYS A 325 -13.68 11.01 -12.26
N ALA A 326 -13.31 10.44 -13.40
CA ALA A 326 -12.21 10.96 -14.23
C ALA A 326 -12.47 12.37 -14.75
N ARG A 327 -13.74 12.73 -15.03
CA ARG A 327 -14.14 14.09 -15.40
C ARG A 327 -14.03 15.06 -14.22
N GLN A 328 -14.48 14.65 -13.04
CA GLN A 328 -14.33 15.44 -11.82
C GLN A 328 -12.85 15.70 -11.49
N ASP A 329 -12.00 14.67 -11.56
CA ASP A 329 -10.56 14.79 -11.34
C ASP A 329 -9.92 15.75 -12.37
N LEU A 330 -10.34 15.67 -13.64
CA LEU A 330 -9.89 16.57 -14.70
C LEU A 330 -10.26 18.02 -14.39
N GLU A 331 -11.50 18.28 -13.98
CA GLU A 331 -11.95 19.63 -13.63
C GLU A 331 -11.19 20.19 -12.42
N GLN A 332 -10.95 19.37 -11.40
CA GLN A 332 -10.12 19.74 -10.25
C GLN A 332 -8.69 20.05 -10.65
N ALA A 333 -8.07 19.22 -11.49
CA ALA A 333 -6.71 19.47 -11.98
C ALA A 333 -6.63 20.71 -12.89
N GLU A 334 -7.64 20.95 -13.73
CA GLU A 334 -7.70 22.13 -14.59
C GLU A 334 -7.92 23.42 -13.79
N SER A 335 -8.76 23.38 -12.75
CA SER A 335 -8.95 24.52 -11.85
C SER A 335 -7.68 24.84 -11.04
N ALA A 336 -6.99 23.81 -10.53
CA ALA A 336 -5.70 23.95 -9.86
C ALA A 336 -4.61 24.50 -10.80
N HIS A 337 -4.49 23.97 -12.03
CA HIS A 337 -3.56 24.47 -13.04
C HIS A 337 -3.88 25.92 -13.41
N ARG A 338 -5.16 26.27 -13.58
CA ARG A 338 -5.59 27.65 -13.87
C ARG A 338 -5.26 28.60 -12.73
N ALA A 339 -5.46 28.18 -11.48
CA ALA A 339 -5.10 28.96 -10.29
C ALA A 339 -3.58 29.20 -10.22
N GLN A 340 -2.77 28.14 -10.42
CA GLN A 340 -1.30 28.25 -10.48
C GLN A 340 -0.85 29.19 -11.61
N HIS A 341 -1.43 29.06 -12.80
CA HIS A 341 -1.14 29.93 -13.94
C HIS A 341 -1.50 31.40 -13.65
N ALA A 342 -2.64 31.66 -13.01
CA ALA A 342 -3.04 33.02 -12.61
C ALA A 342 -2.06 33.65 -11.60
N VAL A 343 -1.62 32.89 -10.60
CA VAL A 343 -0.64 33.34 -9.60
C VAL A 343 0.70 33.69 -10.26
N ILE A 344 1.19 32.83 -11.16
CA ILE A 344 2.46 33.06 -11.87
C ILE A 344 2.34 34.29 -12.79
N ASN A 345 1.24 34.42 -13.52
CA ASN A 345 1.01 35.59 -14.37
C ASN A 345 0.94 36.88 -13.56
N ASN A 346 0.29 36.89 -12.39
CA ASN A 346 0.25 38.07 -11.53
C ASN A 346 1.66 38.45 -11.05
N LYS A 347 2.45 37.48 -10.57
CA LYS A 347 3.85 37.68 -10.18
C LYS A 347 4.70 38.22 -11.33
N ASP A 348 4.55 37.67 -12.54
CA ASP A 348 5.32 38.10 -13.72
C ASP A 348 4.92 39.51 -14.17
N ASN A 349 3.64 39.86 -14.09
CA ASN A 349 3.15 41.21 -14.35
C ASN A 349 3.73 42.21 -13.33
N GLN A 350 3.68 41.91 -12.03
CA GLN A 350 4.29 42.77 -10.99
C GLN A 350 5.79 42.99 -11.23
N LYS A 351 6.54 41.93 -11.55
CA LYS A 351 7.97 42.03 -11.90
C LYS A 351 8.21 42.85 -13.16
N LYS A 352 7.28 42.84 -14.12
CA LYS A 352 7.38 43.64 -15.35
C LYS A 352 7.19 45.13 -15.05
N TRP A 353 6.27 45.48 -14.15
CA TRP A 353 6.06 46.86 -13.70
C TRP A 353 7.24 47.37 -12.85
N LEU A 354 7.82 46.54 -11.98
CA LEU A 354 8.98 46.90 -11.13
C LEU A 354 10.31 47.04 -11.90
N LYS A 355 10.33 46.81 -13.22
CA LYS A 355 11.52 46.99 -14.08
C LYS A 355 11.62 48.39 -14.69
N PHE A 356 10.58 49.20 -14.59
CA PHE A 356 10.52 50.58 -15.05
C PHE A 356 10.42 51.53 -13.86
#